data_AF-A0A256ZN79-F1
#
_entry.id   AF-A0A256ZN79-F1
#
_cell.length_a   1.000
_cell.length_b   1.000
_cell.length_c   1.000
_cell.angle_alpha   90.00
_cell.angle_beta   90.00
_cell.angle_gamma   90.00
#
_symmetry.space_group_name_H-M   'P 1'
#
loop_
_entity.id
_entity.type
_entity.pdbx_description
1 polymer ?
#
loop_
_entity_poly.entity_id
_entity_poly.type
_entity_poly.pdbx_seq_one_letter_code
_entity_poly.pdbx_strand_id
1 'polypeptide(L)'
;MKDNISPNTKVYYTKGCGIADTSTEGFKEALKVAEKAEVIIAIVGEGSGLGDKDITGEGKDRASLDLPGVQEEMLKQLFKT
;
A
#
# COMPACT_ATOMS: atom_id res chain seq x y z
N MET A 1 -3.04 -15.26 -1.66
CA MET A 1 -2.45 -15.27 -0.30
C MET A 1 -3.26 -16.14 0.66
N LYS A 2 -4.58 -15.93 0.77
CA LYS A 2 -5.46 -16.72 1.66
C LYS A 2 -5.50 -18.22 1.34
N ASP A 3 -5.22 -18.62 0.10
CA ASP A 3 -5.24 -20.02 -0.32
C ASP A 3 -3.97 -20.81 0.06
N ASN A 4 -2.93 -20.12 0.57
CA ASN A 4 -1.61 -20.70 0.85
C ASN A 4 -1.16 -20.49 2.31
N ILE A 5 -2.09 -20.40 3.26
CA ILE A 5 -1.81 -20.21 4.69
C ILE A 5 -2.40 -21.35 5.53
N SER A 6 -1.84 -21.57 6.72
CA SER A 6 -2.40 -22.55 7.64
C SER A 6 -3.79 -22.11 8.13
N PRO A 7 -4.72 -23.04 8.42
CA PRO A 7 -6.08 -22.71 8.86
C PRO A 7 -6.17 -21.83 10.11
N ASN A 8 -5.14 -21.85 10.96
CA ASN A 8 -5.10 -21.08 12.21
C ASN A 8 -4.49 -19.68 12.01
N THR A 9 -4.00 -19.35 10.82
CA THR A 9 -3.43 -18.03 10.51
C THR A 9 -4.56 -17.02 10.29
N LYS A 10 -4.59 -15.96 11.09
CA LYS A 10 -5.52 -14.84 10.87
C LYS A 10 -4.91 -13.84 9.89
N VAL A 11 -5.64 -13.54 8.82
CA VAL A 11 -5.26 -12.50 7.87
C VAL A 11 -6.11 -11.28 8.11
N TYR A 12 -5.47 -10.21 8.56
CA TYR A 12 -6.06 -8.89 8.60
C TYR A 12 -5.71 -8.13 7.33
N TYR A 13 -6.66 -7.37 6.81
CA TYR A 13 -6.49 -6.56 5.61
C TYR A 13 -6.91 -5.13 5.90
N THR A 14 -6.17 -4.20 5.32
CA THR A 14 -6.47 -2.78 5.29
C THR A 14 -5.91 -2.23 3.98
N LYS A 15 -6.57 -1.21 3.42
CA LYS A 15 -6.08 -0.57 2.20
C LYS A 15 -4.84 0.29 2.48
N GLY A 16 -4.75 0.92 3.65
CA GLY A 16 -3.69 1.88 3.99
C GLY A 16 -3.85 3.22 3.27
N CYS A 17 -3.55 3.26 1.98
CA CYS A 17 -3.61 4.48 1.16
C CYS A 17 -3.97 4.18 -0.31
N GLY A 18 -4.16 5.22 -1.11
CA GLY A 18 -4.24 5.05 -2.57
C GLY A 18 -2.86 4.97 -3.22
N ILE A 19 -2.85 4.69 -4.53
CA ILE A 19 -1.61 4.51 -5.30
C ILE A 19 -0.90 5.85 -5.54
N ALA A 20 -1.64 6.89 -5.91
CA ALA A 20 -1.07 8.19 -6.27
C ALA A 20 -1.70 9.37 -5.54
N ASP A 21 -2.76 9.15 -4.76
CA ASP A 21 -3.39 10.23 -4.01
C ASP A 21 -2.61 10.57 -2.74
N THR A 22 -2.92 11.73 -2.19
CA THR A 22 -2.28 12.28 -0.99
C THR A 22 -3.12 12.09 0.26
N SER A 23 -4.15 11.22 0.23
CA SER A 23 -5.04 11.04 1.37
C SER A 23 -4.41 10.12 2.41
N THR A 24 -4.40 10.58 3.66
CA THR A 24 -3.90 9.82 4.81
C THR A 24 -5.04 9.23 5.65
N GLU A 25 -6.29 9.29 5.20
CA GLU A 25 -7.46 8.86 5.97
C GLU A 25 -7.40 7.38 6.40
N GLY A 26 -6.78 6.54 5.57
CA GLY A 26 -6.62 5.11 5.85
C GLY A 26 -5.48 4.75 6.81
N PHE A 27 -4.60 5.69 7.17
CA PHE A 27 -3.40 5.40 7.98
C PHE A 27 -3.78 4.88 9.37
N LYS A 28 -4.75 5.54 10.02
CA LYS A 28 -5.18 5.18 11.38
C LYS A 28 -5.76 3.78 11.45
N GLU A 29 -6.53 3.37 10.44
CA GLU A 29 -7.06 2.01 10.37
C GLU A 29 -5.93 1.00 10.17
N ALA A 30 -5.00 1.31 9.28
CA ALA A 30 -3.94 0.40 8.95
C ALA A 30 -2.95 0.15 10.09
N LEU A 31 -2.62 1.19 10.88
CA LEU A 31 -1.82 1.03 12.10
C LEU A 31 -2.53 0.15 13.13
N LYS A 32 -3.83 0.37 13.36
CA LYS A 32 -4.64 -0.50 14.25
C LYS A 32 -4.72 -1.95 13.80
N VAL A 33 -4.65 -2.19 12.49
CA VAL A 33 -4.62 -3.54 11.92
C VAL A 33 -3.23 -4.15 12.10
N ALA A 34 -2.17 -3.38 11.86
CA ALA A 34 -0.79 -3.80 12.05
C ALA A 34 -0.51 -4.24 13.49
N GLU A 35 -0.99 -3.50 14.49
CA GLU A 35 -0.85 -3.83 15.93
C GLU A 35 -1.45 -5.20 16.32
N LYS A 36 -2.33 -5.79 15.49
CA LYS A 36 -2.95 -7.10 15.75
C LYS A 36 -2.18 -8.26 15.14
N ALA A 37 -1.16 -7.98 14.33
CA ALA A 37 -0.45 -8.98 13.53
C ALA A 37 1.01 -9.12 14.00
N GLU A 38 1.54 -10.33 13.89
CA GLU A 38 2.95 -10.62 14.19
C GLU A 38 3.89 -10.19 13.04
N VAL A 39 3.35 -10.11 11.82
CA VAL A 39 4.09 -9.74 10.61
C VAL A 39 3.20 -8.86 9.71
N ILE A 40 3.80 -7.83 9.12
CA ILE A 40 3.16 -6.93 8.17
C ILE A 40 3.65 -7.26 6.76
N ILE A 41 2.73 -7.37 5.80
CA ILE A 41 3.04 -7.50 4.38
C ILE A 41 2.44 -6.28 3.66
N ALA A 42 3.29 -5.31 3.34
CA ALA A 42 2.89 -4.10 2.63
C ALA A 42 3.07 -4.28 1.12
N ILE A 43 1.99 -4.03 0.36
CA ILE A 43 1.99 -4.09 -1.10
C ILE A 43 1.84 -2.67 -1.63
N VAL A 44 2.89 -2.16 -2.27
CA VAL A 44 3.01 -0.78 -2.77
C VAL A 44 3.58 -0.79 -4.19
N GLY A 45 3.43 0.32 -4.90
CA GLY A 45 3.99 0.49 -6.24
C GLY A 45 3.14 1.40 -7.11
N GLU A 46 3.01 1.03 -8.38
CA GLU A 46 2.37 1.85 -9.41
C GLU A 46 1.29 1.06 -10.15
N GLY A 47 0.26 1.78 -10.60
CA GLY A 47 -0.72 1.26 -11.54
C GLY A 47 -0.29 1.54 -12.99
N SER A 48 -0.44 0.54 -13.85
CA SER A 48 -0.22 0.68 -15.30
C SER A 48 -1.54 0.76 -16.05
N GLY A 49 -1.58 1.59 -17.08
CA GLY A 49 -2.74 1.70 -17.98
C GLY A 49 -2.65 2.91 -18.91
N LEU A 50 -3.78 3.21 -19.56
CA LEU A 50 -3.91 4.31 -20.53
C LEU A 50 -4.79 5.46 -20.00
N GLY A 51 -5.29 5.36 -18.77
CA GLY A 51 -6.15 6.35 -18.15
C GLY A 51 -5.39 7.51 -17.50
N ASP A 52 -6.12 8.58 -17.19
CA ASP A 52 -5.53 9.78 -16.55
C ASP A 52 -4.91 9.48 -15.19
N LYS A 53 -5.45 8.49 -14.47
CA LYS A 53 -5.00 8.10 -13.13
C LYS A 53 -3.89 7.06 -13.13
N ASP A 54 -3.52 6.52 -14.29
CA ASP A 54 -2.45 5.54 -14.43
C ASP A 54 -1.09 6.24 -14.47
N ILE A 55 -0.11 5.62 -13.81
CA ILE A 55 1.20 6.22 -13.51
C ILE A 55 2.27 5.71 -14.49
N THR A 56 2.15 4.46 -14.93
CA THR A 56 3.04 3.85 -15.93
C THR A 56 2.24 3.46 -17.17
N GLY A 57 2.91 3.45 -18.32
CA GLY A 57 2.28 3.11 -19.59
C GLY A 57 2.86 3.90 -20.76
N GLU A 58 2.29 3.70 -21.95
CA GLU A 58 2.69 4.44 -23.14
C GLU A 58 2.40 5.94 -22.97
N GLY A 59 3.44 6.77 -23.12
CA GLY A 59 3.34 8.23 -22.92
C GLY A 59 3.22 8.66 -21.45
N LYS A 60 3.46 7.76 -20.49
CA LYS A 60 3.45 8.03 -19.05
C LYS A 60 4.85 7.88 -18.48
N ASP A 61 5.70 8.85 -18.78
CA ASP A 61 7.08 8.90 -18.32
C ASP A 61 7.21 9.62 -16.97
N ARG A 62 8.13 9.15 -16.12
CA ARG A 62 8.46 9.79 -14.84
C ARG A 62 9.95 9.97 -14.68
N ALA A 63 10.33 11.12 -14.12
CA ALA A 63 11.73 11.42 -13.80
C ALA A 63 12.17 10.90 -12.42
N SER A 64 11.22 10.50 -11.57
CA SER A 64 11.46 9.92 -10.25
C SER A 64 10.86 8.51 -10.19
N LEU A 65 11.61 7.61 -9.54
CA LEU A 65 11.22 6.22 -9.24
C LEU A 65 10.71 6.07 -7.79
N ASP A 66 10.47 7.19 -7.10
CA ASP A 66 9.91 7.17 -5.75
C ASP A 66 8.47 6.66 -5.78
N LEU A 67 8.04 6.05 -4.68
CA LEU A 67 6.66 5.58 -4.54
C LEU A 67 5.69 6.76 -4.66
N PRO A 68 4.67 6.68 -5.54
CA PRO A 68 3.72 7.77 -5.70
C PRO A 68 2.80 7.95 -4.51
N GLY A 69 2.22 9.15 -4.42
CA GLY A 69 1.29 9.53 -3.36
C GLY A 69 1.94 9.51 -1.98
N VAL A 70 1.21 9.00 -0.99
CA VAL A 70 1.67 8.89 0.40
C VAL A 70 2.14 7.48 0.79
N GLN A 71 2.43 6.63 -0.20
CA GLN A 71 2.83 5.23 0.04
C GLN A 71 4.12 5.11 0.87
N GLU A 72 5.14 5.93 0.58
CA GLU A 72 6.38 5.92 1.37
C GLU A 72 6.15 6.38 2.82
N GLU A 73 5.28 7.38 3.03
CA GLU A 73 4.91 7.83 4.38
C GLU A 73 4.17 6.72 5.14
N MET A 74 3.24 6.02 4.48
CA MET A 74 2.53 4.89 5.06
C MET A 74 3.50 3.80 5.52
N LEU A 75 4.51 3.45 4.71
CA LEU A 75 5.56 2.51 5.10
C LEU A 75 6.37 3.01 6.31
N LYS A 76 6.72 4.29 6.34
CA LYS A 76 7.43 4.91 7.48
C LYS A 76 6.61 4.88 8.76
N GLN A 77 5.28 4.96 8.69
CA GLN A 77 4.40 4.83 9.86
C GLN A 77 4.31 3.37 10.33
N LEU A 78 4.13 2.42 9.41
CA LEU A 78 4.12 0.98 9.73
C LEU A 78 5.43 0.53 10.37
N PHE A 79 6.58 1.03 9.90
CA PHE A 79 7.89 0.71 10.46
C PHE A 79 8.06 1.14 11.93
N LYS A 80 7.27 2.11 12.40
CA LYS A 80 7.32 2.59 13.80
C LYS A 80 6.43 1.75 14.74
N THR A 81 5.65 0.83 14.20
CA THR A 81 4.74 -0.05 14.97
C THR A 81 5.49 -1.31 15.34
#